data_AF-A0A9W6CQ68-F1
#
_entry.id   AF-A0A9W6CQ68-F1
#
_cell.length_a   1.000
_cell.length_b   1.000
_cell.length_c   1.000
_cell.angle_alpha   90.00
_cell.angle_beta   90.00
_cell.angle_gamma   90.00
#
_symmetry.space_group_name_H-M   'P 1'
#
loop_
_entity.id
_entity.type
_entity.pdbx_description
1 polymer ?
#
loop_
_entity_poly.entity_id
_entity_poly.type
_entity_poly.pdbx_seq_one_letter_code
_entity_poly.pdbx_strand_id
1 'polypeptide(L)'
;MSMDTTAQQLAGSALRSLRRLNPLGRAKVAPQRHVRVLAGIDSLTAGGGNPVSSYIPSLTSRLKRRLGDGGPGLVWFDALQPGFYNGATSGTVTPFLVGNPAWDSGSRSHSLCGLGTSYVGVAGGYAGLDPAAAWDRCRVYFELGAGGSFGVVSAGDGATGATVDGTRYPTGELCAVDIYQDGTPSTGIAVFSIAGNVVLFGADFLRDGGGATLSNCGISGTYVAQHASLDDAWGRKWLEMLRPDVYLLNGGMNDRVTLDDGGYGHLIDKLVGRWQSGGTDVMLVRPNDSSDAGSTFLARYDRVLKGVALARGCGYLDDRDALGAYAAAVAAGFMADTVHPNATGNSRRAAAYDKALF
;
A
#
# COMPACT_ATOMS: atom_id res chain seq x y z
N MET A 1 -23.51 25.36 -9.70
CA MET A 1 -22.16 24.88 -10.09
C MET A 1 -22.32 23.50 -10.69
N SER A 2 -22.28 23.38 -12.01
CA SER A 2 -22.23 22.07 -12.66
C SER A 2 -20.84 21.49 -12.46
N MET A 3 -20.74 20.31 -11.85
CA MET A 3 -19.51 19.53 -11.93
C MET A 3 -19.17 19.33 -13.41
N ASP A 4 -17.92 19.61 -13.76
CA ASP A 4 -17.35 19.40 -15.09
C ASP A 4 -17.60 17.94 -15.53
N THR A 5 -18.44 17.77 -16.55
CA THR A 5 -18.86 16.47 -17.10
C THR A 5 -17.68 15.56 -17.47
N THR A 6 -16.52 16.17 -17.73
CA THR A 6 -15.27 15.50 -18.07
C THR A 6 -14.72 14.67 -16.90
N ALA A 7 -14.82 15.16 -15.66
CA ALA A 7 -14.29 14.46 -14.49
C ALA A 7 -15.10 13.20 -14.13
N GLN A 8 -16.43 13.27 -14.25
CA GLN A 8 -17.30 12.10 -14.04
C GLN A 8 -17.10 11.03 -15.12
N GLN A 9 -16.81 11.42 -16.37
CA GLN A 9 -16.48 10.48 -17.44
C GLN A 9 -15.14 9.75 -17.21
N LEU A 10 -14.14 10.43 -16.64
CA LEU A 10 -12.83 9.83 -16.33
C LEU A 10 -12.90 8.83 -15.17
N ALA A 11 -13.60 9.16 -14.07
CA ALA A 11 -13.89 8.19 -13.01
C ALA A 11 -14.74 7.02 -13.52
N GLY A 12 -15.64 7.31 -14.47
CA GLY A 12 -16.61 6.38 -15.01
C GLY A 12 -16.11 5.41 -16.08
N SER A 13 -14.83 5.38 -16.49
CA SER A 13 -14.34 4.44 -17.51
C SER A 13 -13.15 3.58 -17.08
N ALA A 14 -12.45 3.95 -16.01
CA ALA A 14 -11.12 3.40 -15.73
C ALA A 14 -11.10 2.12 -14.87
N LEU A 15 -12.05 1.91 -13.95
CA LEU A 15 -11.99 0.78 -12.99
C LEU A 15 -12.71 -0.47 -13.51
N ARG A 16 -12.13 -1.07 -14.54
CA ARG A 16 -12.71 -2.25 -15.21
C ARG A 16 -12.74 -3.47 -14.30
N SER A 17 -11.78 -3.61 -13.39
CA SER A 17 -11.67 -4.73 -12.46
C SER A 17 -12.85 -4.83 -11.49
N LEU A 18 -13.30 -3.69 -10.93
CA LEU A 18 -14.36 -3.65 -9.93
C LEU A 18 -15.77 -3.78 -10.54
N ARG A 19 -15.98 -3.23 -11.74
CA ARG A 19 -17.30 -3.29 -12.41
C ARG A 19 -17.74 -4.70 -12.78
N ARG A 20 -16.80 -5.60 -13.02
CA ARG A 20 -17.08 -7.02 -13.31
C ARG A 20 -17.61 -7.79 -12.10
N LEU A 21 -17.53 -7.21 -10.90
CA LEU A 21 -17.84 -7.89 -9.64
C LEU A 21 -19.23 -7.58 -9.08
N ASN A 22 -20.02 -6.74 -9.77
CA ASN A 22 -21.37 -6.39 -9.33
C ASN A 22 -22.45 -6.93 -10.27
N PRO A 23 -22.67 -8.26 -10.35
CA PRO A 23 -23.88 -8.78 -10.95
C PRO A 23 -25.01 -8.52 -9.93
N LEU A 24 -25.82 -7.50 -10.21
CA LEU A 24 -27.14 -7.33 -9.60
C LEU A 24 -27.99 -8.58 -9.91
N GLY A 25 -27.85 -9.65 -9.13
CA GLY A 25 -28.53 -10.91 -9.43
C GLY A 25 -28.07 -12.06 -8.54
N ARG A 26 -28.88 -12.37 -7.52
CA ARG A 26 -28.76 -13.55 -6.66
C ARG A 26 -28.58 -14.84 -7.48
N ALA A 27 -27.39 -15.43 -7.48
CA ALA A 27 -27.18 -16.82 -7.86
C ALA A 27 -25.93 -17.38 -7.14
N LYS A 28 -25.95 -18.70 -6.89
CA LYS A 28 -25.02 -19.52 -6.10
C LYS A 28 -23.57 -18.98 -6.05
N VAL A 29 -23.10 -18.78 -4.82
CA VAL A 29 -21.79 -18.21 -4.45
C VAL A 29 -20.67 -19.11 -4.97
N ALA A 30 -20.15 -18.80 -6.15
CA ALA A 30 -18.77 -19.16 -6.48
C ALA A 30 -17.85 -18.55 -5.40
N PRO A 31 -16.72 -19.19 -5.05
CA PRO A 31 -15.77 -18.60 -4.10
C PRO A 31 -15.51 -17.14 -4.48
N GLN A 32 -15.72 -16.22 -3.54
CA GLN A 32 -15.64 -14.81 -3.87
C GLN A 32 -14.20 -14.52 -4.33
N ARG A 33 -14.06 -13.81 -5.44
CA ARG A 33 -12.75 -13.37 -5.89
C ARG A 33 -12.17 -12.40 -4.85
N HIS A 34 -10.87 -12.50 -4.56
CA HIS A 34 -10.18 -11.47 -3.81
C HIS A 34 -10.06 -10.19 -4.64
N VAL A 35 -10.43 -9.06 -4.03
CA VAL A 35 -10.21 -7.73 -4.57
C VAL A 35 -9.12 -7.06 -3.76
N ARG A 36 -7.94 -6.86 -4.36
CA ARG A 36 -6.79 -6.27 -3.69
C ARG A 36 -6.66 -4.81 -4.06
N VAL A 37 -6.89 -3.94 -3.08
CA VAL A 37 -6.65 -2.50 -3.21
C VAL A 37 -5.36 -2.16 -2.46
N LEU A 38 -4.47 -1.41 -3.11
CA LEU A 38 -3.29 -0.82 -2.48
C LEU A 38 -3.42 0.69 -2.53
N ALA A 39 -2.83 1.38 -1.55
CA ALA A 39 -2.83 2.82 -1.51
C ALA A 39 -1.48 3.34 -1.03
N GLY A 40 -0.87 4.26 -1.77
CA GLY A 40 0.33 5.01 -1.37
C GLY A 40 0.08 6.51 -1.55
N ILE A 41 1.05 7.40 -1.42
CA ILE A 41 2.50 7.27 -1.28
C ILE A 41 2.96 7.85 0.07
N ASP A 42 2.34 8.94 0.52
CA ASP A 42 2.90 9.80 1.57
C ASP A 42 2.11 9.73 2.90
N SER A 43 2.31 10.74 3.77
CA SER A 43 1.65 10.87 5.07
C SER A 43 0.13 10.94 5.00
N LEU A 44 -0.45 11.44 3.90
CA LEU A 44 -1.91 11.51 3.74
C LEU A 44 -2.54 10.14 3.54
N THR A 45 -1.74 9.14 3.17
CA THR A 45 -2.13 7.73 3.14
C THR A 45 -1.64 7.00 4.40
N ALA A 46 -0.41 7.25 4.85
CA ALA A 46 0.18 6.63 6.05
C ALA A 46 -0.55 7.00 7.36
N GLY A 47 -1.17 8.18 7.42
CA GLY A 47 -1.80 8.74 8.62
C GLY A 47 -0.91 9.69 9.43
N GLY A 48 0.16 10.25 8.85
CA GLY A 48 0.96 11.30 9.51
C GLY A 48 1.56 10.90 10.87
N GLY A 49 1.86 9.61 11.08
CA GLY A 49 2.35 9.09 12.37
C GLY A 49 1.27 8.79 13.41
N ASN A 50 0.00 9.07 13.10
CA ASN A 50 -1.15 8.63 13.88
C ASN A 50 -2.10 7.80 12.99
N PRO A 51 -2.18 6.48 13.15
CA PRO A 51 -3.03 5.61 12.33
C PRO A 51 -4.51 6.03 12.26
N VAL A 52 -5.03 6.71 13.29
CA VAL A 52 -6.40 7.24 13.34
C VAL A 52 -6.62 8.40 12.33
N SER A 53 -5.53 9.02 11.87
CA SER A 53 -5.53 10.10 10.87
C SER A 53 -5.29 9.59 9.44
N SER A 54 -5.43 8.29 9.20
CA SER A 54 -5.47 7.72 7.85
C SER A 54 -6.92 7.47 7.40
N TYR A 55 -7.20 7.62 6.10
CA TYR A 55 -8.50 7.20 5.53
C TYR A 55 -8.61 5.67 5.38
N ILE A 56 -7.49 4.94 5.49
CA ILE A 56 -7.41 3.50 5.25
C ILE A 56 -8.41 2.72 6.12
N PRO A 57 -8.50 2.87 7.46
CA PRO A 57 -9.45 2.08 8.26
C PRO A 57 -10.92 2.29 7.85
N SER A 58 -11.30 3.53 7.54
CA SER A 58 -12.67 3.86 7.10
C SER A 58 -12.96 3.31 5.71
N LEU A 59 -12.01 3.40 4.78
CA LEU A 59 -12.16 2.85 3.43
C LEU A 59 -12.17 1.32 3.45
N THR A 60 -11.27 0.67 4.21
CA THR A 60 -11.27 -0.79 4.43
C THR A 60 -12.64 -1.26 4.90
N SER A 61 -13.21 -0.59 5.90
CA SER A 61 -14.54 -0.95 6.43
C SER A 61 -15.64 -0.83 5.38
N ARG A 62 -15.58 0.18 4.49
CA ARG A 62 -16.54 0.36 3.39
C ARG A 62 -16.41 -0.73 2.33
N LEU A 63 -15.17 -1.00 1.91
CA LEU A 63 -14.86 -2.05 0.94
C LEU A 63 -15.30 -3.43 1.43
N LYS A 64 -14.99 -3.78 2.68
CA LYS A 64 -15.38 -5.06 3.28
C LYS A 64 -16.90 -5.22 3.39
N ARG A 65 -17.63 -4.15 3.71
CA ARG A 65 -19.12 -4.19 3.71
C ARG A 65 -19.70 -4.42 2.32
N ARG A 66 -19.06 -3.92 1.26
CA ARG A 66 -19.54 -4.06 -0.12
C ARG A 66 -19.16 -5.39 -0.76
N LEU A 67 -17.92 -5.82 -0.56
CA LEU A 67 -17.30 -6.90 -1.32
C LEU A 67 -17.00 -8.14 -0.47
N GLY A 68 -17.29 -8.12 0.83
CA GLY A 68 -16.86 -9.16 1.77
C GLY A 68 -15.49 -8.87 2.37
N ASP A 69 -15.23 -9.48 3.52
CA ASP A 69 -13.95 -9.35 4.23
C ASP A 69 -12.91 -10.32 3.65
N GLY A 70 -12.03 -9.80 2.80
CA GLY A 70 -10.93 -10.56 2.20
C GLY A 70 -9.74 -10.81 3.12
N GLY A 71 -9.77 -10.31 4.36
CA GLY A 71 -8.66 -10.34 5.30
C GLY A 71 -7.96 -8.99 5.46
N PRO A 72 -6.83 -8.96 6.17
CA PRO A 72 -6.05 -7.74 6.40
C PRO A 72 -5.40 -7.19 5.12
N GLY A 73 -5.01 -8.05 4.18
CA GLY A 73 -4.18 -7.68 3.03
C GLY A 73 -2.69 -7.68 3.36
N LEU A 74 -1.93 -6.92 2.58
CA LEU A 74 -0.49 -6.81 2.69
C LEU A 74 -0.08 -5.92 3.87
N VAL A 75 0.67 -6.52 4.80
CA VAL A 75 1.23 -5.89 5.99
C VAL A 75 2.76 -5.95 5.90
N TRP A 76 3.46 -4.86 6.20
CA TRP A 76 4.90 -4.76 5.98
C TRP A 76 5.72 -5.17 7.20
N PHE A 77 6.87 -5.80 7.00
CA PHE A 77 7.88 -5.98 8.05
C PHE A 77 8.62 -4.66 8.26
N ASP A 78 7.95 -3.68 8.85
CA ASP A 78 8.47 -2.34 9.08
C ASP A 78 8.21 -1.86 10.51
N ALA A 79 9.16 -1.11 11.07
CA ALA A 79 9.11 -0.63 12.46
C ALA A 79 7.90 0.25 12.79
N LEU A 80 7.25 0.85 11.78
CA LEU A 80 6.06 1.68 11.95
C LEU A 80 4.76 0.86 12.02
N GLN A 81 4.81 -0.42 11.67
CA GLN A 81 3.64 -1.29 11.65
C GLN A 81 3.26 -1.73 13.07
N PRO A 82 2.05 -1.42 13.57
CA PRO A 82 1.57 -1.98 14.83
C PRO A 82 1.58 -3.52 14.78
N GLY A 83 2.06 -4.15 15.85
CA GLY A 83 2.17 -5.61 15.93
C GLY A 83 3.44 -6.20 15.28
N PHE A 84 4.31 -5.37 14.71
CA PHE A 84 5.62 -5.79 14.23
C PHE A 84 6.65 -5.77 15.36
N TYR A 85 7.47 -6.82 15.42
CA TYR A 85 8.67 -6.87 16.25
C TYR A 85 9.78 -7.63 15.52
N ASN A 86 11.04 -7.30 15.81
CA ASN A 86 12.20 -7.97 15.26
C ASN A 86 13.38 -7.96 16.23
N GLY A 87 14.39 -8.76 15.92
CA GLY A 87 15.66 -8.77 16.62
C GLY A 87 16.60 -9.86 16.13
N ALA A 88 17.79 -9.90 16.71
CA ALA A 88 18.79 -10.92 16.42
C ALA A 88 19.76 -11.10 17.58
N THR A 89 20.35 -12.30 17.68
CA THR A 89 21.43 -12.57 18.65
C THR A 89 22.77 -11.96 18.19
N SER A 90 23.03 -11.94 16.88
CA SER A 90 24.19 -11.28 16.28
C SER A 90 23.89 -10.80 14.86
N GLY A 91 24.79 -10.00 14.29
CA GLY A 91 24.63 -9.40 12.95
C GLY A 91 23.91 -8.05 13.00
N THR A 92 23.36 -7.61 11.87
CA THR A 92 22.67 -6.32 11.76
C THR A 92 21.25 -6.51 11.25
N VAL A 93 20.29 -5.93 11.97
CA VAL A 93 18.88 -5.83 11.57
C VAL A 93 18.59 -4.36 11.25
N THR A 94 18.08 -4.07 10.06
CA THR A 94 17.85 -2.71 9.59
C THR A 94 16.48 -2.61 8.92
N PRO A 95 15.48 -2.03 9.60
CA PRO A 95 14.23 -1.60 8.96
C PRO A 95 14.52 -0.54 7.90
N PHE A 96 13.73 -0.49 6.83
CA PHE A 96 13.82 0.53 5.79
C PHE A 96 13.21 1.85 6.29
N LEU A 97 13.95 2.55 7.14
CA LEU A 97 13.47 3.75 7.81
C LEU A 97 13.09 4.88 6.84
N VAL A 98 12.10 5.65 7.27
CA VAL A 98 11.71 6.94 6.70
C VAL A 98 12.87 7.93 6.84
N GLY A 99 13.24 8.60 5.75
CA GLY A 99 14.30 9.62 5.74
C GLY A 99 15.69 9.12 5.33
N ASN A 100 15.90 7.81 5.11
CA ASN A 100 17.12 7.35 4.43
C ASN A 100 17.04 7.73 2.94
N PRO A 101 17.97 8.53 2.39
CA PRO A 101 17.91 9.03 1.01
C PRO A 101 18.13 7.94 -0.06
N ALA A 102 18.68 6.78 0.29
CA ALA A 102 19.16 5.79 -0.68
C ALA A 102 18.08 4.76 -1.08
N TRP A 103 16.94 5.23 -1.58
CA TRP A 103 15.81 4.40 -2.05
C TRP A 103 16.13 3.58 -3.30
N ASP A 104 17.11 4.03 -4.06
CA ASP A 104 17.64 3.42 -5.29
C ASP A 104 18.81 2.46 -5.03
N SER A 105 19.11 2.14 -3.76
CA SER A 105 20.26 1.33 -3.40
C SER A 105 19.88 0.06 -2.63
N GLY A 106 20.64 -1.01 -2.88
CA GLY A 106 20.51 -2.30 -2.20
C GLY A 106 19.07 -2.84 -2.22
N SER A 107 18.74 -3.65 -1.21
CA SER A 107 17.43 -4.31 -1.12
C SER A 107 16.26 -3.37 -0.86
N ARG A 108 16.48 -2.10 -0.50
CA ARG A 108 15.36 -1.15 -0.40
C ARG A 108 14.76 -0.87 -1.77
N SER A 109 15.60 -0.73 -2.79
CA SER A 109 15.16 -0.52 -4.18
C SER A 109 14.30 -1.68 -4.71
N HIS A 110 14.45 -2.87 -4.13
CA HIS A 110 13.69 -4.07 -4.46
C HIS A 110 12.29 -4.12 -3.83
N SER A 111 11.99 -3.24 -2.86
CA SER A 111 10.68 -3.17 -2.20
C SER A 111 9.62 -2.57 -3.13
N LEU A 112 8.37 -3.01 -3.00
CA LEU A 112 7.23 -2.43 -3.74
C LEU A 112 6.99 -0.95 -3.39
N CYS A 113 7.21 -0.57 -2.14
CA CYS A 113 6.94 0.78 -1.65
C CYS A 113 8.04 1.36 -0.76
N GLY A 114 9.23 0.75 -0.74
CA GLY A 114 10.35 1.20 0.10
C GLY A 114 10.24 0.80 1.57
N LEU A 115 9.39 -0.20 1.89
CA LEU A 115 9.19 -0.82 3.20
C LEU A 115 9.76 -2.25 3.26
N GLY A 116 10.20 -2.66 4.44
CA GLY A 116 10.80 -3.97 4.71
C GLY A 116 11.88 -3.89 5.78
N THR A 117 12.45 -5.04 6.12
CA THR A 117 13.55 -5.19 7.09
C THR A 117 14.63 -6.08 6.50
N SER A 118 15.87 -5.58 6.50
CA SER A 118 17.06 -6.32 6.11
C SER A 118 17.76 -6.94 7.32
N TYR A 119 18.22 -8.17 7.17
CA TYR A 119 19.03 -8.94 8.10
C TYR A 119 20.34 -9.26 7.37
N VAL A 120 21.47 -8.79 7.89
CA VAL A 120 22.79 -8.95 7.27
C VAL A 120 23.74 -9.66 8.22
N GLY A 121 24.29 -10.80 7.78
CA GLY A 121 25.20 -11.62 8.57
C GLY A 121 24.60 -12.06 9.91
N VAL A 122 23.28 -12.23 9.96
CA VAL A 122 22.55 -12.51 11.20
C VAL A 122 22.66 -13.98 11.58
N ALA A 123 22.67 -14.28 12.88
CA ALA A 123 22.40 -15.61 13.41
C ALA A 123 21.38 -15.51 14.54
N GLY A 124 20.41 -16.43 14.55
CA GLY A 124 19.33 -16.44 15.56
C GLY A 124 18.40 -15.22 15.45
N GLY A 125 18.20 -14.68 14.24
CA GLY A 125 17.27 -13.59 14.03
C GLY A 125 15.81 -14.04 14.13
N TYR A 126 14.95 -13.09 14.46
CA TYR A 126 13.51 -13.28 14.53
C TYR A 126 12.75 -12.05 14.05
N ALA A 127 11.50 -12.28 13.66
CA ALA A 127 10.52 -11.27 13.32
C ALA A 127 9.12 -11.78 13.68
N GLY A 128 8.15 -10.90 13.86
CA GLY A 128 6.75 -11.29 13.90
C GLY A 128 5.85 -10.19 13.39
N LEU A 129 4.70 -10.60 12.85
CA LEU A 129 3.67 -9.70 12.35
C LEU A 129 2.31 -10.15 12.83
N ASP A 130 1.59 -9.24 13.49
CA ASP A 130 0.20 -9.41 13.91
C ASP A 130 -0.68 -8.41 13.15
N PRO A 131 -1.52 -8.86 12.18
CA PRO A 131 -2.42 -7.96 11.46
C PRO A 131 -3.62 -7.47 12.29
N ALA A 132 -3.77 -7.89 13.55
CA ALA A 132 -4.87 -7.58 14.46
C ALA A 132 -6.27 -7.89 13.89
N ALA A 133 -6.36 -8.87 12.99
CA ALA A 133 -7.58 -9.29 12.32
C ALA A 133 -7.49 -10.74 11.84
N ALA A 134 -8.66 -11.37 11.64
CA ALA A 134 -8.74 -12.76 11.20
C ALA A 134 -8.19 -12.98 9.78
N TRP A 135 -7.50 -14.09 9.58
CA TRP A 135 -6.90 -14.52 8.32
C TRP A 135 -6.87 -16.05 8.27
N ASP A 136 -6.87 -16.63 7.07
CA ASP A 136 -6.83 -18.09 6.87
C ASP A 136 -5.50 -18.50 6.22
N ARG A 137 -5.01 -17.68 5.28
CA ARG A 137 -3.72 -17.84 4.60
C ARG A 137 -2.88 -16.56 4.67
N CYS A 138 -1.58 -16.71 4.83
CA CYS A 138 -0.59 -15.65 4.79
C CYS A 138 0.48 -15.98 3.76
N ARG A 139 0.78 -15.06 2.84
CA ARG A 139 1.92 -15.17 1.92
C ARG A 139 3.04 -14.21 2.33
N VAL A 140 4.18 -14.73 2.73
CA VAL A 140 5.36 -13.94 3.13
C VAL A 140 6.27 -13.70 1.94
N TYR A 141 6.60 -12.44 1.66
CA TYR A 141 7.47 -12.01 0.56
C TYR A 141 8.87 -11.66 1.08
N PHE A 142 9.91 -12.20 0.45
CA PHE A 142 11.28 -12.09 0.91
C PHE A 142 12.31 -12.10 -0.23
N GLU A 143 13.54 -11.75 0.08
CA GLU A 143 14.74 -11.95 -0.74
C GLU A 143 15.80 -12.67 0.12
N LEU A 144 16.44 -13.70 -0.45
CA LEU A 144 17.58 -14.38 0.19
C LEU A 144 18.90 -13.86 -0.40
N GLY A 145 19.86 -13.55 0.47
CA GLY A 145 21.26 -13.34 0.11
C GLY A 145 22.13 -14.54 0.47
N ALA A 146 23.44 -14.32 0.52
CA ALA A 146 24.41 -15.36 0.88
C ALA A 146 24.10 -15.98 2.26
N GLY A 147 23.98 -17.30 2.31
CA GLY A 147 23.66 -18.06 3.52
C GLY A 147 22.27 -17.78 4.11
N GLY A 148 21.39 -17.08 3.38
CA GLY A 148 20.06 -16.70 3.85
C GLY A 148 19.16 -17.89 4.12
N SER A 149 18.60 -17.96 5.31
CA SER A 149 17.55 -18.94 5.67
C SER A 149 16.69 -18.46 6.82
N PHE A 150 15.48 -18.97 6.94
CA PHE A 150 14.61 -18.78 8.10
C PHE A 150 13.52 -19.86 8.20
N GLY A 151 12.95 -20.01 9.39
CA GLY A 151 11.67 -20.69 9.60
C GLY A 151 10.53 -19.68 9.75
N VAL A 152 9.33 -20.05 9.33
CA VAL A 152 8.12 -19.22 9.53
C VAL A 152 6.94 -20.12 9.91
N VAL A 153 6.15 -19.71 10.88
CA VAL A 153 4.96 -20.43 11.39
C VAL A 153 3.81 -19.47 11.65
N SER A 154 2.59 -20.02 11.74
CA SER A 154 1.46 -19.32 12.36
C SER A 154 1.75 -19.14 13.86
N ALA A 155 1.60 -17.91 14.38
CA ALA A 155 1.88 -17.59 15.78
C ALA A 155 0.83 -18.23 16.70
N GLY A 156 1.23 -19.17 17.55
CA GLY A 156 0.36 -19.80 18.55
C GLY A 156 0.12 -21.30 18.37
N ASP A 157 0.32 -21.85 17.17
CA ASP A 157 0.19 -23.31 16.94
C ASP A 157 1.57 -23.97 16.82
N GLY A 158 2.53 -23.34 16.14
CA GLY A 158 3.90 -23.87 15.95
C GLY A 158 3.97 -25.17 15.11
N ALA A 159 2.83 -25.82 14.84
CA ALA A 159 2.74 -27.06 14.08
C ALA A 159 2.76 -26.82 12.55
N THR A 160 2.11 -25.75 12.06
CA THR A 160 2.10 -25.40 10.64
C THR A 160 3.08 -24.28 10.32
N GLY A 161 4.11 -24.62 9.53
CA GLY A 161 5.13 -23.69 9.11
C GLY A 161 5.91 -24.13 7.87
N ALA A 162 6.87 -23.30 7.47
CA ALA A 162 7.77 -23.55 6.36
C ALA A 162 9.21 -23.22 6.73
N THR A 163 10.14 -24.00 6.15
CA THR A 163 11.57 -23.68 6.14
C THR A 163 11.93 -23.10 4.77
N VAL A 164 12.61 -21.96 4.81
CA VAL A 164 13.08 -21.19 3.66
C VAL A 164 14.60 -21.16 3.70
N ASP A 165 15.23 -21.56 2.59
CA ASP A 165 16.69 -21.55 2.42
C ASP A 165 17.06 -21.52 0.92
N GLY A 166 18.35 -21.34 0.63
CA GLY A 166 18.90 -21.29 -0.72
C GLY A 166 18.86 -22.60 -1.52
N THR A 167 18.45 -23.73 -0.92
CA THR A 167 18.24 -24.99 -1.66
C THR A 167 16.83 -25.05 -2.26
N ARG A 168 15.88 -24.30 -1.70
CA ARG A 168 14.47 -24.27 -2.10
C ARG A 168 14.10 -23.02 -2.87
N TYR A 169 14.79 -21.90 -2.62
CA TYR A 169 14.49 -20.61 -3.20
C TYR A 169 15.75 -19.97 -3.78
N PRO A 170 15.66 -19.30 -4.94
CA PRO A 170 16.80 -18.61 -5.53
C PRO A 170 17.25 -17.43 -4.66
N THR A 171 18.56 -17.18 -4.65
CA THR A 171 19.16 -16.00 -4.01
C THR A 171 19.07 -14.79 -4.93
N GLY A 172 18.86 -13.59 -4.38
CA GLY A 172 18.81 -12.33 -5.13
C GLY A 172 17.51 -12.13 -5.93
N GLU A 173 16.46 -12.89 -5.61
CA GLU A 173 15.16 -12.79 -6.27
C GLU A 173 14.02 -12.58 -5.27
N LEU A 174 12.95 -11.93 -5.74
CA LEU A 174 11.70 -11.86 -5.00
C LEU A 174 11.13 -13.27 -4.91
N CYS A 175 10.98 -13.77 -3.70
CA CYS A 175 10.39 -15.06 -3.40
C CYS A 175 9.19 -14.89 -2.50
N ALA A 176 8.36 -15.93 -2.44
CA ALA A 176 7.24 -15.98 -1.51
C ALA A 176 7.03 -17.39 -0.96
N VAL A 177 6.54 -17.47 0.28
CA VAL A 177 6.14 -18.73 0.93
C VAL A 177 4.75 -18.57 1.56
N ASP A 178 3.91 -19.57 1.41
CA ASP A 178 2.54 -19.58 1.95
C ASP A 178 2.50 -20.29 3.31
N ILE A 179 1.74 -19.73 4.24
CA ILE A 179 1.46 -20.23 5.59
C ILE A 179 -0.05 -20.23 5.80
N TYR A 180 -0.56 -21.24 6.49
CA TYR A 180 -1.99 -21.43 6.71
C TYR A 180 -2.27 -21.53 8.20
N GLN A 181 -3.44 -21.04 8.63
CA GLN A 181 -3.96 -21.35 9.97
C GLN A 181 -4.50 -22.78 9.99
N ASP A 182 -4.16 -23.54 11.02
CA ASP A 182 -4.53 -24.94 11.24
C ASP A 182 -5.63 -25.12 12.30
N GLY A 183 -6.63 -24.25 12.27
CA GLY A 183 -7.85 -24.38 13.07
C GLY A 183 -7.75 -23.77 14.48
N THR A 184 -6.55 -23.47 14.96
CA THR A 184 -6.35 -22.58 16.12
C THR A 184 -6.28 -21.13 15.62
N PRO A 185 -7.16 -20.22 16.08
CA PRO A 185 -7.07 -18.81 15.72
C PRO A 185 -5.71 -18.24 16.13
N SER A 186 -4.89 -17.91 15.15
CA SER A 186 -3.59 -17.29 15.36
C SER A 186 -3.72 -15.77 15.22
N THR A 187 -2.99 -15.03 16.05
CA THR A 187 -2.96 -13.57 15.95
C THR A 187 -2.03 -13.10 14.83
N GLY A 188 -1.18 -13.95 14.24
CA GLY A 188 -0.21 -13.50 13.25
C GLY A 188 0.79 -14.57 12.81
N ILE A 189 1.97 -14.14 12.34
CA ILE A 189 3.07 -15.05 11.99
C ILE A 189 4.31 -14.76 12.84
N ALA A 190 5.11 -15.79 13.07
CA ALA A 190 6.44 -15.68 13.64
C ALA A 190 7.47 -16.20 12.64
N VAL A 191 8.52 -15.40 12.41
CA VAL A 191 9.71 -15.76 11.64
C VAL A 191 10.85 -15.95 12.63
N PHE A 192 11.53 -17.08 12.57
CA PHE A 192 12.54 -17.48 13.55
C PHE A 192 13.72 -18.16 12.88
N SER A 193 14.80 -18.35 13.64
CA SER A 193 16.04 -18.94 13.15
C SER A 193 16.54 -18.27 11.87
N ILE A 194 16.35 -16.95 11.75
CA ILE A 194 16.88 -16.18 10.62
C ILE A 194 18.40 -16.25 10.70
N ALA A 195 19.02 -16.65 9.59
CA ALA A 195 20.46 -16.76 9.45
C ALA A 195 20.94 -16.20 8.10
N GLY A 196 22.18 -15.71 8.07
CA GLY A 196 22.80 -15.15 6.87
C GLY A 196 22.18 -13.80 6.45
N ASN A 197 22.05 -13.62 5.15
CA ASN A 197 21.43 -12.42 4.57
C ASN A 197 19.99 -12.70 4.15
N VAL A 198 19.03 -11.99 4.73
CA VAL A 198 17.59 -12.13 4.45
C VAL A 198 16.96 -10.74 4.43
N VAL A 199 16.04 -10.50 3.50
CA VAL A 199 15.18 -9.32 3.53
C VAL A 199 13.74 -9.80 3.61
N LEU A 200 13.02 -9.33 4.63
CA LEU A 200 11.59 -9.55 4.77
C LEU A 200 10.87 -8.28 4.33
N PHE A 201 10.03 -8.35 3.30
CA PHE A 201 9.32 -7.19 2.78
C PHE A 201 7.96 -7.01 3.43
N GLY A 202 7.08 -7.99 3.27
CA GLY A 202 5.73 -7.98 3.82
C GLY A 202 5.07 -9.35 3.81
N ALA A 203 3.86 -9.42 4.35
CA ALA A 203 3.01 -10.60 4.42
C ALA A 203 1.58 -10.24 3.97
N ASP A 204 1.05 -10.91 2.93
CA ASP A 204 -0.33 -10.76 2.44
C ASP A 204 -1.26 -11.75 3.15
N PHE A 205 -2.05 -11.23 4.09
CA PHE A 205 -3.00 -11.99 4.90
C PHE A 205 -4.38 -11.97 4.27
N LEU A 206 -4.93 -13.16 4.02
CA LEU A 206 -6.15 -13.36 3.24
C LEU A 206 -7.10 -14.32 3.95
N ARG A 207 -8.39 -14.15 3.71
CA ARG A 207 -9.44 -15.13 4.06
C ARG A 207 -9.83 -15.98 2.87
N ASP A 208 -9.97 -17.29 3.04
CA ASP A 208 -10.25 -18.23 1.93
C ASP A 208 -11.61 -18.00 1.28
N GLY A 209 -12.55 -17.38 2.01
CA GLY A 209 -13.86 -16.99 1.50
C GLY A 209 -13.82 -15.91 0.41
N GLY A 210 -12.68 -15.24 0.21
CA GLY A 210 -12.55 -14.10 -0.70
C GLY A 210 -12.98 -12.77 -0.11
N GLY A 211 -13.11 -11.75 -0.96
CA GLY A 211 -13.54 -10.41 -0.57
C GLY A 211 -12.46 -9.34 -0.75
N ALA A 212 -12.68 -8.15 -0.19
CA ALA A 212 -11.78 -7.02 -0.37
C ALA A 212 -10.69 -6.93 0.72
N THR A 213 -9.49 -6.59 0.29
CA THR A 213 -8.39 -6.12 1.15
C THR A 213 -7.97 -4.72 0.74
N LEU A 214 -7.48 -3.94 1.70
CA LEU A 214 -6.89 -2.62 1.46
C LEU A 214 -5.58 -2.52 2.23
N SER A 215 -4.48 -2.40 1.49
CA SER A 215 -3.13 -2.40 2.05
C SER A 215 -2.52 -1.01 2.00
N ASN A 216 -2.04 -0.54 3.15
CA ASN A 216 -1.40 0.77 3.27
C ASN A 216 0.06 0.69 2.83
N CYS A 217 0.39 1.33 1.72
CA CYS A 217 1.75 1.47 1.16
C CYS A 217 2.27 2.91 1.34
N GLY A 218 1.62 3.72 2.16
CA GLY A 218 1.99 5.09 2.43
C GLY A 218 3.09 5.17 3.47
N ILE A 219 4.03 6.10 3.28
CA ILE A 219 5.11 6.39 4.21
C ILE A 219 5.11 7.88 4.49
N SER A 220 5.06 8.27 5.77
CA SER A 220 5.06 9.70 6.13
C SER A 220 6.31 10.41 5.60
N GLY A 221 6.14 11.61 5.04
CA GLY A 221 7.25 12.45 4.58
C GLY A 221 7.91 12.02 3.26
N THR A 222 7.37 11.01 2.55
CA THR A 222 7.94 10.60 1.26
C THR A 222 7.45 11.44 0.09
N TYR A 223 8.27 11.46 -0.95
CA TYR A 223 8.07 12.17 -2.20
C TYR A 223 7.76 11.18 -3.32
N VAL A 224 7.10 11.64 -4.38
CA VAL A 224 6.84 10.82 -5.57
C VAL A 224 8.15 10.34 -6.20
N ALA A 225 9.20 11.16 -6.17
CA ALA A 225 10.53 10.82 -6.69
C ALA A 225 11.14 9.57 -6.04
N GLN A 226 10.94 9.37 -4.74
CA GLN A 226 11.47 8.22 -4.00
C GLN A 226 10.78 6.92 -4.42
N HIS A 227 9.47 6.93 -4.61
CA HIS A 227 8.76 5.75 -5.14
C HIS A 227 9.13 5.50 -6.60
N ALA A 228 9.32 6.56 -7.38
CA ALA A 228 9.73 6.46 -8.77
C ALA A 228 11.19 5.97 -8.94
N SER A 229 12.04 6.07 -7.92
CA SER A 229 13.43 5.59 -7.96
C SER A 229 13.58 4.10 -7.59
N LEU A 230 12.52 3.45 -7.08
CA LEU A 230 12.51 2.01 -6.85
C LEU A 230 12.72 1.26 -8.18
N ASP A 231 13.27 0.04 -8.10
CA ASP A 231 13.65 -0.75 -9.27
C ASP A 231 12.42 -1.23 -10.07
N ASP A 232 12.40 -0.93 -11.37
CA ASP A 232 11.27 -1.25 -12.25
C ASP A 232 11.11 -2.75 -12.53
N ALA A 233 12.21 -3.52 -12.55
CA ALA A 233 12.16 -4.96 -12.78
C ALA A 233 11.60 -5.68 -11.56
N TRP A 234 12.01 -5.29 -10.36
CA TRP A 234 11.42 -5.76 -9.10
C TRP A 234 9.98 -5.32 -8.96
N GLY A 235 9.65 -4.08 -9.34
CA GLY A 235 8.27 -3.60 -9.39
C GLY A 235 7.38 -4.52 -10.22
N ARG A 236 7.83 -4.97 -11.42
CA ARG A 236 7.09 -5.94 -12.23
C ARG A 236 6.91 -7.29 -11.53
N LYS A 237 7.97 -7.85 -10.93
CA LYS A 237 7.90 -9.11 -10.16
C LYS A 237 6.86 -9.03 -9.03
N TRP A 238 6.85 -7.91 -8.30
CA TRP A 238 5.84 -7.66 -7.26
C TRP A 238 4.42 -7.67 -7.80
N LEU A 239 4.17 -6.98 -8.91
CA LEU A 239 2.83 -6.90 -9.49
C LEU A 239 2.38 -8.25 -10.07
N GLU A 240 3.30 -9.04 -10.63
CA GLU A 240 3.03 -10.41 -11.07
C GLU A 240 2.63 -11.34 -9.91
N MET A 241 3.30 -11.22 -8.77
CA MET A 241 3.02 -12.05 -7.59
C MET A 241 1.75 -11.61 -6.85
N LEU A 242 1.61 -10.31 -6.58
CA LEU A 242 0.53 -9.76 -5.76
C LEU A 242 -0.76 -9.61 -6.55
N ARG A 243 -0.66 -9.25 -7.85
CA ARG A 243 -1.77 -8.94 -8.76
C ARG A 243 -2.82 -8.02 -8.13
N PRO A 244 -2.45 -6.78 -7.77
CA PRO A 244 -3.39 -5.83 -7.22
C PRO A 244 -4.40 -5.39 -8.29
N ASP A 245 -5.66 -5.27 -7.88
CA ASP A 245 -6.75 -4.84 -8.76
C ASP A 245 -6.72 -3.33 -8.97
N VAL A 246 -6.51 -2.60 -7.87
CA VAL A 246 -6.53 -1.13 -7.85
C VAL A 246 -5.37 -0.60 -7.05
N TYR A 247 -4.69 0.43 -7.57
CA TYR A 247 -3.76 1.27 -6.82
C TYR A 247 -4.28 2.70 -6.71
N LEU A 248 -4.45 3.17 -5.46
CA LEU A 248 -4.75 4.56 -5.13
C LEU A 248 -3.42 5.32 -5.00
N LEU A 249 -3.07 6.08 -6.05
CA LEU A 249 -1.84 6.87 -6.09
C LEU A 249 -2.12 8.26 -5.51
N ASN A 250 -1.96 8.39 -4.20
CA ASN A 250 -2.08 9.65 -3.45
C ASN A 250 -0.70 10.15 -3.02
N GLY A 251 -0.05 10.92 -3.90
CA GLY A 251 1.25 11.54 -3.65
C GLY A 251 1.26 13.00 -4.08
N GLY A 252 2.37 13.69 -3.82
CA GLY A 252 2.56 15.08 -4.20
C GLY A 252 2.40 16.08 -3.06
N MET A 253 1.95 15.67 -1.87
CA MET A 253 1.86 16.62 -0.76
C MET A 253 3.24 17.15 -0.40
N ASN A 254 4.26 16.29 -0.28
CA ASN A 254 5.62 16.72 0.04
C ASN A 254 6.32 17.39 -1.16
N ASP A 255 5.99 16.98 -2.39
CA ASP A 255 6.58 17.50 -3.62
C ASP A 255 6.14 18.95 -3.95
N ARG A 256 5.01 19.41 -3.39
CA ARG A 256 4.36 20.68 -3.75
C ARG A 256 5.27 21.91 -3.71
N VAL A 257 6.30 21.91 -2.88
CA VAL A 257 7.23 23.03 -2.69
C VAL A 257 8.45 22.98 -3.62
N THR A 258 8.78 21.82 -4.17
CA THR A 258 10.04 21.58 -4.91
C THR A 258 9.83 21.15 -6.35
N LEU A 259 8.70 20.53 -6.67
CA LEU A 259 8.50 19.89 -7.96
C LEU A 259 7.44 20.61 -8.78
N ASP A 260 7.86 21.18 -9.90
CA ASP A 260 6.97 21.87 -10.82
C ASP A 260 6.07 20.90 -11.60
N ASP A 261 5.25 21.45 -12.50
CA ASP A 261 4.25 20.68 -13.24
C ASP A 261 4.89 19.60 -14.12
N GLY A 262 6.03 19.93 -14.75
CA GLY A 262 6.73 19.04 -15.66
C GLY A 262 7.39 17.88 -14.93
N GLY A 263 8.13 18.18 -13.86
CA GLY A 263 8.77 17.17 -13.02
C GLY A 263 7.73 16.26 -12.36
N TYR A 264 6.67 16.83 -11.80
CA TYR A 264 5.60 16.06 -11.15
C TYR A 264 4.87 15.17 -12.16
N GLY A 265 4.51 15.71 -13.32
CA GLY A 265 3.85 14.95 -14.37
C GLY A 265 4.68 13.76 -14.86
N HIS A 266 5.99 13.95 -15.06
CA HIS A 266 6.89 12.87 -15.48
C HIS A 266 6.95 11.71 -14.46
N LEU A 267 7.08 12.02 -13.17
CA LEU A 267 7.18 11.00 -12.13
C LEU A 267 5.86 10.26 -11.91
N ILE A 268 4.72 10.98 -11.95
CA ILE A 268 3.40 10.35 -11.89
C ILE A 268 3.19 9.43 -13.09
N ASP A 269 3.51 9.88 -14.30
CA ASP A 269 3.40 9.07 -15.52
C ASP A 269 4.23 7.78 -15.44
N LYS A 270 5.48 7.87 -14.95
CA LYS A 270 6.33 6.70 -14.70
C LYS A 270 5.67 5.71 -13.74
N LEU A 271 5.17 6.19 -12.60
CA LEU A 271 4.52 5.33 -11.60
C LEU A 271 3.25 4.68 -12.15
N VAL A 272 2.40 5.44 -12.84
CA VAL A 272 1.20 4.89 -13.50
C VAL A 272 1.57 3.78 -14.47
N GLY A 273 2.58 4.02 -15.32
CA GLY A 273 3.09 3.02 -16.27
C GLY A 273 3.56 1.74 -15.58
N ARG A 274 4.28 1.86 -14.44
CA ARG A 274 4.71 0.71 -13.65
C ARG A 274 3.51 -0.12 -13.17
N TRP A 275 2.54 0.48 -12.49
CA TRP A 275 1.38 -0.24 -11.96
C TRP A 275 0.53 -0.87 -13.07
N GLN A 276 0.26 -0.13 -14.15
CA GLN A 276 -0.51 -0.65 -15.29
C GLN A 276 0.20 -1.79 -16.02
N SER A 277 1.53 -1.86 -15.99
CA SER A 277 2.27 -2.98 -16.59
C SER A 277 1.95 -4.34 -15.95
N GLY A 278 1.50 -4.32 -14.68
CA GLY A 278 0.99 -5.50 -13.98
C GLY A 278 -0.51 -5.75 -14.14
N GLY A 279 -1.19 -4.97 -14.99
CA GLY A 279 -2.65 -5.04 -15.16
C GLY A 279 -3.47 -4.41 -14.04
N THR A 280 -2.84 -3.61 -13.17
CA THR A 280 -3.52 -2.90 -12.08
C THR A 280 -4.21 -1.65 -12.61
N ASP A 281 -5.49 -1.45 -12.25
CA ASP A 281 -6.16 -0.19 -12.51
C ASP A 281 -5.62 0.88 -11.55
N VAL A 282 -5.34 2.09 -12.04
CA VAL A 282 -4.81 3.18 -11.20
C VAL A 282 -5.85 4.27 -11.04
N MET A 283 -6.04 4.73 -9.80
CA MET A 283 -6.77 5.95 -9.47
C MET A 283 -5.76 6.99 -9.01
N LEU A 284 -5.60 8.05 -9.80
CA LEU A 284 -4.81 9.20 -9.42
C LEU A 284 -5.60 10.06 -8.44
N VAL A 285 -4.96 10.41 -7.34
CA VAL A 285 -5.60 11.18 -6.26
C VAL A 285 -4.86 12.50 -6.14
N ARG A 286 -5.58 13.60 -6.34
CA ARG A 286 -5.06 14.91 -5.97
C ARG A 286 -5.16 15.07 -4.45
N PRO A 287 -4.05 15.37 -3.76
CA PRO A 287 -4.07 15.62 -2.31
C PRO A 287 -5.04 16.74 -1.92
N ASN A 288 -5.48 16.77 -0.67
CA ASN A 288 -6.24 17.90 -0.12
C ASN A 288 -5.40 19.19 -0.16
N ASP A 289 -6.07 20.34 -0.05
CA ASP A 289 -5.35 21.59 0.13
C ASP A 289 -4.73 21.67 1.53
N SER A 290 -3.46 22.05 1.58
CA SER A 290 -2.73 22.49 2.77
C SER A 290 -2.84 24.01 2.96
N SER A 291 -2.41 24.54 4.11
CA SER A 291 -2.45 25.98 4.39
C SER A 291 -1.64 26.83 3.42
N ASP A 292 -0.64 26.24 2.76
CA ASP A 292 0.27 26.86 1.79
C ASP A 292 -0.08 26.49 0.33
N ALA A 293 -1.24 25.87 0.06
CA ALA A 293 -1.61 25.42 -1.28
C ALA A 293 -1.59 26.55 -2.33
N GLY A 294 -1.91 27.78 -1.94
CA GLY A 294 -1.94 28.95 -2.82
C GLY A 294 -0.56 29.51 -3.20
N SER A 295 0.51 29.17 -2.45
CA SER A 295 1.87 29.65 -2.69
C SER A 295 2.82 28.56 -3.19
N THR A 296 2.29 27.39 -3.52
CA THR A 296 3.05 26.20 -3.93
C THR A 296 2.54 25.66 -5.26
N PHE A 297 3.15 24.59 -5.77
CA PHE A 297 2.74 23.95 -7.01
C PHE A 297 1.48 23.08 -6.86
N LEU A 298 0.98 22.86 -5.64
CA LEU A 298 -0.19 22.01 -5.35
C LEU A 298 -1.44 22.43 -6.12
N ALA A 299 -1.67 23.73 -6.30
CA ALA A 299 -2.81 24.24 -7.07
C ALA A 299 -2.77 23.78 -8.54
N ARG A 300 -1.57 23.57 -9.10
CA ARG A 300 -1.36 23.19 -10.51
C ARG A 300 -1.39 21.68 -10.74
N TYR A 301 -1.16 20.88 -9.69
CA TYR A 301 -1.17 19.41 -9.77
C TYR A 301 -2.53 18.82 -10.22
N ASP A 302 -3.66 19.49 -9.96
CA ASP A 302 -4.98 19.07 -10.48
C ASP A 302 -4.98 18.91 -12.00
N ARG A 303 -4.46 19.90 -12.73
CA ARG A 303 -4.36 19.86 -14.19
C ARG A 303 -3.40 18.76 -14.66
N VAL A 304 -2.26 18.61 -13.99
CA VAL A 304 -1.26 17.58 -14.32
C VAL A 304 -1.86 16.18 -14.18
N LEU A 305 -2.48 15.88 -13.04
CA LEU A 305 -3.08 14.59 -12.75
C LEU A 305 -4.23 14.26 -13.71
N LYS A 306 -5.11 15.22 -14.02
CA LYS A 306 -6.17 15.04 -15.04
C LYS A 306 -5.59 14.75 -16.41
N GLY A 307 -4.51 15.43 -16.81
CA GLY A 307 -3.80 15.18 -18.06
C GLY A 307 -3.23 13.76 -18.14
N VAL A 308 -2.55 13.31 -17.09
CA VAL A 308 -2.02 11.94 -17.02
C VAL A 308 -3.15 10.92 -16.99
N ALA A 309 -4.22 11.15 -16.21
CA ALA A 309 -5.37 10.26 -16.15
C ALA A 309 -6.01 10.05 -17.53
N LEU A 310 -6.20 11.13 -18.28
CA LEU A 310 -6.71 11.07 -19.66
C LEU A 310 -5.75 10.30 -20.58
N ALA A 311 -4.45 10.61 -20.54
CA ALA A 311 -3.45 9.99 -21.40
C ALA A 311 -3.27 8.47 -21.15
N ARG A 312 -3.39 8.05 -19.89
CA ARG A 312 -3.17 6.66 -19.45
C ARG A 312 -4.46 5.85 -19.27
N GLY A 313 -5.63 6.47 -19.42
CA GLY A 313 -6.92 5.83 -19.18
C GLY A 313 -7.12 5.43 -17.72
N CYS A 314 -6.65 6.25 -16.79
CA CYS A 314 -6.74 6.03 -15.34
C CYS A 314 -7.91 6.79 -14.72
N GLY A 315 -8.30 6.40 -13.51
CA GLY A 315 -9.25 7.16 -12.71
C GLY A 315 -8.61 8.43 -12.15
N TYR A 316 -9.44 9.42 -11.84
CA TYR A 316 -9.03 10.64 -11.13
C TYR A 316 -10.01 10.96 -10.01
N LEU A 317 -9.48 11.34 -8.84
CA LEU A 317 -10.23 11.82 -7.68
C LEU A 317 -9.54 13.06 -7.08
N ASP A 318 -10.32 14.07 -6.72
CA ASP A 318 -9.84 15.28 -6.04
C ASP A 318 -10.30 15.30 -4.58
N ASP A 319 -9.37 15.22 -3.63
CA ASP A 319 -9.72 15.28 -2.20
C ASP A 319 -10.32 16.65 -1.80
N ARG A 320 -10.13 17.72 -2.58
CA ARG A 320 -10.84 18.99 -2.36
C ARG A 320 -12.33 18.87 -2.57
N ASP A 321 -12.79 17.99 -3.45
CA ASP A 321 -14.23 17.79 -3.63
C ASP A 321 -14.86 17.16 -2.37
N ALA A 322 -14.07 16.41 -1.58
CA ALA A 322 -14.50 15.80 -0.34
C ALA A 322 -14.43 16.75 0.87
N LEU A 323 -13.41 17.62 0.91
CA LEU A 323 -13.07 18.43 2.09
C LEU A 323 -13.31 19.95 1.91
N GLY A 324 -13.32 20.43 0.68
CA GLY A 324 -13.22 21.85 0.33
C GLY A 324 -11.77 22.34 0.31
N ALA A 325 -11.60 23.62 -0.02
CA ALA A 325 -10.32 24.33 0.14
C ALA A 325 -9.91 24.37 1.63
N TYR A 326 -8.62 24.56 1.91
CA TYR A 326 -8.07 24.47 3.28
C TYR A 326 -8.87 25.30 4.32
N ALA A 327 -9.16 26.58 4.04
CA ALA A 327 -9.90 27.43 4.97
C ALA A 327 -11.32 26.90 5.27
N ALA A 328 -11.99 26.33 4.27
CA ALA A 328 -13.31 25.72 4.45
C ALA A 328 -13.21 24.39 5.22
N ALA A 329 -12.18 23.58 4.96
CA ALA A 329 -11.93 22.35 5.68
C ALA A 329 -11.61 22.60 7.17
N VAL A 330 -10.84 23.65 7.47
CA VAL A 330 -10.58 24.10 8.86
C VAL A 330 -11.88 24.57 9.53
N ALA A 331 -12.66 25.43 8.87
CA ALA A 331 -13.93 25.92 9.41
C ALA A 331 -14.94 24.78 9.67
N ALA A 332 -14.90 23.72 8.86
CA ALA A 332 -15.71 22.53 9.02
C ALA A 332 -15.14 21.52 10.04
N GLY A 333 -13.98 21.79 10.63
CA GLY A 333 -13.33 20.91 11.61
C GLY A 333 -12.79 19.61 11.00
N PHE A 334 -12.33 19.63 9.74
CA PHE A 334 -11.80 18.44 9.05
C PHE A 334 -10.27 18.33 9.09
N MET A 335 -9.56 19.39 9.49
CA MET A 335 -8.10 19.43 9.55
C MET A 335 -7.60 19.19 10.98
N ALA A 336 -6.52 18.42 11.12
CA ALA A 336 -5.79 18.24 12.37
C ALA A 336 -4.68 19.28 12.54
N ASP A 337 -4.03 19.64 11.44
CA ASP A 337 -2.97 20.64 11.36
C ASP A 337 -3.02 21.38 10.01
N THR A 338 -1.93 22.03 9.64
CA THR A 338 -1.81 22.81 8.39
C THR A 338 -1.77 21.98 7.11
N VAL A 339 -1.71 20.65 7.20
CA VAL A 339 -1.54 19.72 6.08
C VAL A 339 -2.50 18.53 6.16
N HIS A 340 -2.61 17.91 7.32
CA HIS A 340 -3.24 16.62 7.52
C HIS A 340 -4.71 16.75 7.95
N PRO A 341 -5.63 16.03 7.31
CA PRO A 341 -6.99 15.86 7.80
C PRO A 341 -7.02 15.08 9.13
N ASN A 342 -7.98 15.38 9.99
CA ASN A 342 -8.26 14.59 11.20
C ASN A 342 -9.14 13.36 10.88
N ALA A 343 -9.55 12.60 11.90
CA ALA A 343 -10.39 11.40 11.72
C ALA A 343 -11.70 11.67 10.95
N THR A 344 -12.36 12.81 11.22
CA THR A 344 -13.60 13.22 10.53
C THR A 344 -13.33 13.54 9.07
N GLY A 345 -12.28 14.31 8.78
CA GLY A 345 -11.85 14.60 7.41
C GLY A 345 -11.50 13.33 6.63
N ASN A 346 -10.74 12.43 7.24
CA ASN A 346 -10.36 11.16 6.60
C ASN A 346 -11.55 10.22 6.37
N SER A 347 -12.58 10.24 7.23
CA SER A 347 -13.81 9.50 6.98
C SER A 347 -14.60 10.03 5.76
N ARG A 348 -14.58 11.36 5.53
CA ARG A 348 -15.14 11.98 4.32
C ARG A 348 -14.36 11.64 3.08
N ARG A 349 -13.03 11.75 3.15
CA ARG A 349 -12.11 11.27 2.11
C ARG A 349 -12.50 9.85 1.74
N ALA A 350 -12.44 8.89 2.68
CA ALA A 350 -12.81 7.49 2.46
C ALA A 350 -14.17 7.27 1.79
N ALA A 351 -15.19 8.10 2.11
CA ALA A 351 -16.49 8.03 1.43
C ALA A 351 -16.42 8.44 -0.05
N ALA A 352 -15.58 9.44 -0.39
CA ALA A 352 -15.34 9.83 -1.76
C ALA A 352 -14.60 8.74 -2.56
N TYR A 353 -13.56 8.10 -1.98
CA TYR A 353 -12.90 6.95 -2.62
C TYR A 353 -13.89 5.82 -2.87
N ASP A 354 -14.70 5.44 -1.87
CA ASP A 354 -15.73 4.40 -2.02
C ASP A 354 -16.68 4.72 -3.18
N LYS A 355 -17.13 5.97 -3.30
CA LYS A 355 -17.98 6.42 -4.41
C LYS A 355 -17.27 6.43 -5.77
N ALA A 356 -15.97 6.75 -5.81
CA ALA A 356 -15.22 6.73 -7.06
C ALA A 356 -14.92 5.31 -7.54
N LEU A 357 -14.86 4.34 -6.62
CA LEU A 357 -14.64 2.93 -6.92
C LEU A 357 -15.90 2.19 -7.44
N PHE A 358 -17.11 2.68 -7.14
CA PHE A 358 -18.40 2.02 -7.47
C PHE A 358 -19.48 2.99 -7.94
#